data_AF-A0A484S3G6-F1
#
_entry.id   AF-A0A484S3G6-F1
#
_cell.length_a   1.000
_cell.length_b   1.000
_cell.length_c   1.000
_cell.angle_alpha   90.00
_cell.angle_beta   90.00
_cell.angle_gamma   90.00
#
_symmetry.space_group_name_H-M   'P 1'
#
loop_
_entity.id
_entity.type
_entity.pdbx_description
1 polymer ?
#
loop_
_entity_poly.entity_id
_entity_poly.type
_entity_poly.pdbx_seq_one_letter_code
_entity_poly.pdbx_strand_id
1 'polypeptide(L)'
;MQVVDPKRLQLWQALSEFFLDTELTDRTIAYIARVIQETGYSYQDVHTILWGEVFPVLKSNMICVAGEWAGWPDEWLLKRLRVRTGPVKKPGGFIAAEIDKCWQRVLAQLPPGFAGAAQ
;
A
#
# COMPACT_ATOMS: atom_id res chain seq x y z
N MET A 1 -20.22 -9.46 7.85
CA MET A 1 -18.76 -9.33 7.70
C MET A 1 -18.46 -9.34 6.21
N GLN A 2 -17.82 -8.30 5.67
CA GLN A 2 -17.37 -8.35 4.28
C GLN A 2 -16.26 -9.41 4.23
N VAL A 3 -16.47 -10.48 3.47
CA VAL A 3 -15.44 -11.51 3.29
C VAL A 3 -14.38 -10.89 2.41
N VAL A 4 -13.25 -10.52 3.02
CA VAL A 4 -12.09 -9.98 2.31
C VAL A 4 -11.30 -11.16 1.76
N ASP A 5 -11.02 -11.14 0.45
CA ASP A 5 -10.16 -12.13 -0.21
C ASP A 5 -8.77 -12.14 0.45
N PRO A 6 -8.19 -13.33 0.77
CA PRO A 6 -6.83 -13.44 1.31
C PRO A 6 -5.77 -12.63 0.56
N LYS A 7 -5.85 -12.53 -0.78
CA LYS A 7 -4.89 -11.73 -1.57
C LYS A 7 -5.01 -10.23 -1.28
N ARG A 8 -6.22 -9.75 -0.97
CA ARG A 8 -6.43 -8.35 -0.58
C ARG A 8 -5.76 -8.04 0.75
N LEU A 9 -5.92 -8.93 1.73
CA LEU A 9 -5.25 -8.81 3.03
C LEU A 9 -3.72 -8.87 2.89
N GLN A 10 -3.20 -9.79 2.07
CA GLN A 10 -1.77 -9.88 1.78
C GLN A 10 -1.22 -8.56 1.20
N LEU A 11 -1.96 -7.95 0.26
CA LEU A 11 -1.57 -6.67 -0.32
C LEU A 11 -1.70 -5.51 0.68
N TRP A 12 -2.72 -5.51 1.55
CA TRP A 12 -2.82 -4.54 2.64
C TRP A 12 -1.62 -4.62 3.59
N GLN A 13 -1.22 -5.82 4.00
CA GLN A 13 -0.04 -6.02 4.82
C GLN A 13 1.21 -5.45 4.15
N ALA A 14 1.47 -5.84 2.89
CA ALA A 14 2.63 -5.34 2.16
C ALA A 14 2.65 -3.81 2.00
N LEU A 15 1.52 -3.20 1.63
CA LEU A 15 1.45 -1.74 1.46
C LEU A 15 1.50 -0.98 2.80
N SER A 16 1.17 -1.63 3.92
CA SER A 16 1.24 -1.01 5.25
C SER A 16 2.68 -0.72 5.67
N GLU A 17 3.66 -1.46 5.15
CA GLU A 17 5.10 -1.23 5.38
C GLU A 17 5.54 0.22 5.07
N PHE A 18 4.87 0.90 4.13
CA PHE A 18 5.17 2.31 3.82
C PHE A 18 4.90 3.27 4.98
N PHE A 19 4.12 2.84 5.98
CA PHE A 19 3.62 3.68 7.05
C PHE A 19 4.29 3.36 8.40
N LEU A 20 5.18 2.38 8.47
CA LEU A 20 5.86 2.02 9.71
C LEU A 20 6.91 3.07 10.08
N ASP A 21 7.10 3.26 11.38
CA ASP A 21 8.17 4.07 11.96
C ASP A 21 9.49 3.29 11.94
N THR A 22 9.88 2.88 10.73
CA THR A 22 11.08 2.11 10.42
C THR A 22 11.66 2.57 9.10
N GLU A 23 12.96 2.36 8.91
CA GLU A 23 13.59 2.66 7.63
C GLU A 23 13.14 1.69 6.53
N LEU A 24 12.63 2.24 5.42
CA LEU A 24 12.19 1.45 4.28
C LEU A 24 13.36 0.98 3.42
N THR A 25 13.76 -0.27 3.63
CA THR A 25 14.90 -0.91 2.95
C THR A 25 14.58 -1.37 1.53
N ASP A 26 15.59 -1.57 0.69
CA ASP A 26 15.42 -2.15 -0.66
C ASP A 26 14.83 -3.56 -0.63
N ARG A 27 15.07 -4.33 0.44
CA ARG A 27 14.46 -5.65 0.64
C ARG A 27 12.95 -5.54 0.83
N THR A 28 12.51 -4.54 1.60
CA THR A 28 11.09 -4.27 1.81
C THR A 28 10.44 -3.82 0.49
N ILE A 29 11.09 -2.94 -0.29
CA ILE A 29 10.61 -2.55 -1.63
C ILE A 29 10.44 -3.79 -2.53
N ALA A 30 11.43 -4.67 -2.59
CA ALA A 30 11.37 -5.89 -3.39
C ALA A 30 10.28 -6.86 -2.93
N TYR A 31 10.09 -6.99 -1.62
CA TYR A 31 9.00 -7.76 -1.04
C TYR A 31 7.63 -7.23 -1.48
N ILE A 32 7.40 -5.92 -1.40
CA ILE A 32 6.12 -5.31 -1.82
C ILE A 32 5.88 -5.53 -3.32
N ALA A 33 6.89 -5.32 -4.16
CA ALA A 33 6.80 -5.55 -5.60
C ALA A 33 6.48 -7.02 -5.92
N ARG A 34 7.06 -7.97 -5.19
CA ARG A 34 6.76 -9.39 -5.30
C ARG A 34 5.30 -9.69 -4.92
N VAL A 35 4.82 -9.19 -3.79
CA VAL A 35 3.43 -9.40 -3.35
C VAL A 35 2.43 -8.85 -4.37
N ILE A 36 2.70 -7.68 -4.95
CA ILE A 36 1.88 -7.12 -6.03
C ILE A 36 1.76 -8.09 -7.21
N GLN A 37 2.88 -8.70 -7.63
CA GLN A 37 2.86 -9.67 -8.73
C GLN A 37 2.13 -10.97 -8.35
N GLU A 38 2.36 -11.50 -7.15
CA GLU A 38 1.73 -12.75 -6.69
C GLU A 38 0.21 -12.63 -6.51
N THR A 39 -0.27 -11.45 -6.09
CA THR A 39 -1.71 -11.20 -5.95
C THR A 39 -2.41 -11.10 -7.31
N GLY A 40 -1.71 -10.61 -8.34
CA GLY A 40 -2.22 -10.47 -9.70
C GLY A 40 -3.11 -9.24 -9.91
N TYR A 41 -3.05 -8.28 -8.98
CA TYR A 41 -3.79 -7.02 -9.10
C TYR A 41 -3.18 -6.14 -10.21
N SER A 42 -4.05 -5.44 -10.95
CA SER A 42 -3.61 -4.44 -11.92
C SER A 42 -3.00 -3.22 -11.21
N TYR A 43 -2.24 -2.41 -11.94
CA TYR A 43 -1.76 -1.13 -11.41
C TYR A 43 -2.89 -0.27 -10.85
N GLN A 44 -4.03 -0.21 -11.54
CA GLN A 44 -5.16 0.61 -11.11
C GLN A 44 -5.79 0.08 -9.82
N ASP A 45 -5.83 -1.24 -9.64
CA ASP A 45 -6.28 -1.86 -8.40
C ASP A 45 -5.31 -1.55 -7.26
N VAL A 46 -4.01 -1.76 -7.45
CA VAL A 46 -2.99 -1.49 -6.42
C VAL A 46 -2.98 0.00 -6.06
N HIS A 47 -3.08 0.89 -7.04
CA HIS A 47 -3.21 2.33 -6.82
C HIS A 47 -4.45 2.65 -5.98
N THR A 48 -5.60 2.02 -6.29
CA THR A 48 -6.83 2.17 -5.53
C THR A 48 -6.71 1.67 -4.10
N ILE A 49 -6.03 0.54 -3.92
CA ILE A 49 -5.81 -0.07 -2.60
C ILE A 49 -4.90 0.81 -1.76
N LEU A 50 -3.75 1.24 -2.30
CA LEU A 50 -2.81 2.10 -1.59
C LEU A 50 -3.48 3.42 -1.18
N TRP A 51 -4.03 4.17 -2.14
CA TRP A 51 -4.49 5.54 -1.88
C TRP A 51 -5.91 5.63 -1.35
N GLY A 52 -6.75 4.65 -1.67
CA GLY A 52 -8.16 4.63 -1.35
C GLY A 52 -8.51 3.82 -0.10
N GLU A 53 -7.69 2.83 0.25
CA GLU A 53 -7.95 1.90 1.36
C GLU A 53 -6.91 2.06 2.49
N VAL A 54 -5.61 1.92 2.19
CA VAL A 54 -4.52 1.89 3.19
C VAL A 54 -4.14 3.30 3.68
N PHE A 55 -3.79 4.20 2.76
CA PHE A 55 -3.30 5.54 3.07
C PHE A 55 -4.22 6.34 4.00
N PRO A 56 -5.56 6.41 3.78
CA PRO A 56 -6.43 7.22 4.62
C PRO A 56 -6.43 6.79 6.10
N VAL A 57 -6.16 5.50 6.36
CA VAL A 57 -6.19 4.91 7.70
C VAL A 57 -4.82 4.98 8.37
N LEU A 58 -3.73 4.75 7.63
CA LEU A 58 -2.39 4.63 8.22
C LEU A 58 -1.54 5.90 8.19
N LYS A 59 -1.92 6.92 7.39
CA LYS A 59 -1.15 8.18 7.27
C LYS A 59 -0.89 8.89 8.60
N SER A 60 -1.70 8.69 9.64
CA SER A 60 -1.48 9.30 10.94
C SER A 60 -0.23 8.78 11.64
N ASN A 61 0.25 7.59 11.29
CA ASN A 61 1.49 7.03 11.84
C ASN A 61 2.71 7.87 11.44
N MET A 62 2.70 8.45 10.24
CA MET A 62 3.78 9.28 9.67
C MET A 62 4.04 10.60 10.39
N ILE A 63 3.17 10.99 11.33
CA ILE A 63 3.31 12.23 12.12
C ILE A 63 3.33 11.94 13.63
N CYS A 64 3.37 10.66 14.01
CA CYS A 64 3.56 10.26 15.39
C CYS A 64 5.04 10.35 15.75
N VAL A 65 5.37 10.83 16.96
CA VAL A 65 6.76 10.95 17.43
C VAL A 65 7.42 9.58 17.63
N ALA A 66 6.61 8.58 17.97
CA ALA A 66 6.98 7.18 18.02
C ALA A 66 5.79 6.39 17.46
N GLY A 67 5.80 6.17 16.15
CA GLY A 67 4.72 5.48 15.45
C GLY A 67 4.76 3.97 15.67
N GLU A 68 3.77 3.26 15.12
CA GLU A 68 3.81 1.81 14.98
C GLU A 68 5.05 1.41 14.15
N TRP A 69 5.83 0.45 14.66
CA TRP A 69 7.05 -0.06 14.03
C TRP A 69 7.03 -1.57 13.83
N ALA A 70 6.09 -2.30 14.44
CA ALA A 70 6.02 -3.76 14.45
C ALA A 70 5.04 -4.33 13.41
N GLY A 71 4.36 -3.48 12.64
CA GLY A 71 3.30 -3.91 11.74
C GLY A 71 1.93 -3.88 12.40
N TRP A 72 0.88 -4.08 11.59
CA TRP A 72 -0.49 -4.20 12.08
C TRP A 72 -0.96 -5.66 11.96
N PRO A 73 -1.57 -6.24 13.01
CA PRO A 73 -2.17 -7.57 12.91
C PRO A 73 -3.27 -7.63 11.85
N ASP A 74 -3.45 -8.79 11.22
CA ASP A 74 -4.46 -9.02 10.17
C ASP A 74 -5.87 -8.58 10.61
N GLU A 75 -6.28 -8.99 11.80
CA GLU A 75 -7.57 -8.63 12.41
C GLU A 75 -7.75 -7.13 12.59
N TRP A 76 -6.67 -6.39 12.87
CA TRP A 76 -6.70 -4.94 13.00
C TRP A 76 -6.94 -4.29 11.64
N LEU A 77 -6.23 -4.75 10.60
CA LEU A 77 -6.41 -4.26 9.23
C LEU A 77 -7.82 -4.58 8.72
N LEU A 78 -8.28 -5.82 8.87
CA LEU A 78 -9.63 -6.26 8.47
C LEU A 78 -10.73 -5.43 9.14
N LYS A 79 -10.52 -5.01 10.40
CA LYS A 79 -11.50 -4.19 11.13
C LYS A 79 -11.54 -2.75 10.64
N ARG A 80 -10.44 -2.18 10.15
CA ARG A 80 -10.30 -0.74 9.87
C ARG A 80 -10.24 -0.37 8.40
N LEU A 81 -9.67 -1.24 7.56
CA LEU A 81 -9.63 -1.04 6.12
C LEU A 81 -10.97 -1.44 5.48
N ARG A 82 -11.30 -0.82 4.36
CA ARG A 82 -12.54 -1.06 3.61
C ARG A 82 -12.19 -1.23 2.14
N VAL A 83 -12.69 -2.30 1.54
CA VAL A 83 -12.52 -2.54 0.11
C VAL A 83 -13.21 -1.42 -0.66
N ARG A 84 -12.50 -0.88 -1.64
CA ARG A 84 -12.96 0.20 -2.49
C ARG A 84 -12.95 -0.26 -3.95
N THR A 85 -14.03 0.06 -4.63
CA THR A 85 -14.20 -0.23 -6.06
C THR A 85 -14.04 1.04 -6.87
N GLY A 86 -13.36 0.92 -8.00
CA GLY A 86 -13.17 2.02 -8.94
C GLY A 86 -12.01 2.94 -8.59
N PRO A 87 -11.60 3.77 -9.55
CA PRO A 87 -10.38 4.56 -9.46
C PRO A 87 -10.48 5.64 -8.39
N VAL A 88 -9.36 5.89 -7.71
CA VAL A 88 -9.19 7.00 -6.78
C VAL A 88 -8.06 7.90 -7.24
N LYS A 89 -8.15 9.19 -6.91
CA LYS A 89 -7.03 10.12 -7.08
C LYS A 89 -6.09 9.99 -5.88
N LYS A 90 -4.78 10.00 -6.12
CA LYS A 90 -3.79 10.19 -5.06
C LYS A 90 -4.07 11.52 -4.33
N PRO A 91 -4.16 11.54 -3.00
CA PRO A 91 -4.34 12.77 -2.24
C PRO A 91 -3.09 13.67 -2.34
N GLY A 92 -3.27 14.98 -2.13
CA GLY A 92 -2.17 15.93 -2.04
C GLY A 92 -1.53 15.98 -0.63
N GLY A 93 -0.47 16.79 -0.49
CA GLY A 93 0.18 17.08 0.78
C GLY A 93 1.47 16.28 1.01
N PHE A 94 2.22 16.67 2.06
CA PHE A 94 3.57 16.17 2.29
C PHE A 94 3.61 14.66 2.56
N ILE A 95 2.67 14.13 3.35
CA ILE A 95 2.63 12.68 3.66
C ILE A 95 2.40 11.88 2.38
N ALA A 96 1.45 12.33 1.53
CA ALA A 96 1.20 11.66 0.26
C ALA A 96 2.42 11.73 -0.67
N ALA A 97 3.15 12.84 -0.68
CA ALA A 97 4.39 12.96 -1.45
C ALA A 97 5.49 12.00 -0.95
N GLU A 98 5.59 11.78 0.36
CA GLU A 98 6.57 10.84 0.92
C GLU A 98 6.24 9.38 0.59
N ILE A 99 4.99 9.00 0.76
CA ILE A 99 4.50 7.67 0.36
C ILE A 99 4.66 7.48 -1.15
N ASP A 100 4.48 8.53 -1.95
CA ASP A 100 4.66 8.46 -3.40
C ASP A 100 6.11 8.16 -3.80
N LYS A 101 7.11 8.71 -3.09
CA LYS A 101 8.52 8.36 -3.35
C LYS A 101 8.77 6.86 -3.12
N CYS A 102 8.20 6.31 -2.04
CA CYS A 102 8.28 4.88 -1.74
C CYS A 102 7.56 4.05 -2.82
N TRP A 103 6.38 4.52 -3.25
CA TRP A 103 5.62 3.91 -4.32
C TRP A 103 6.38 3.88 -5.66
N GLN A 104 7.06 4.97 -6.02
CA GLN A 104 7.90 5.01 -7.24
C GLN A 104 9.05 3.99 -7.17
N ARG A 105 9.66 3.78 -5.99
CA ARG A 105 10.69 2.74 -5.81
C ARG A 105 10.13 1.34 -6.05
N VAL A 106 8.89 1.05 -5.62
CA VAL A 106 8.21 -0.22 -5.90
C VAL A 106 7.89 -0.36 -7.38
N LEU A 107 7.34 0.68 -8.02
CA LEU A 107 7.04 0.68 -9.45
C LEU A 107 8.28 0.40 -10.31
N ALA A 108 9.45 0.92 -9.92
CA ALA A 108 10.70 0.67 -10.61
C ALA A 108 11.15 -0.81 -10.56
N GLN A 109 10.63 -1.61 -9.64
CA GLN A 109 10.91 -3.06 -9.53
C GLN A 109 9.86 -3.95 -10.21
N LEU A 110 8.75 -3.36 -10.68
CA LEU A 110 7.71 -4.11 -11.36
C LEU A 110 7.99 -4.25 -12.86
N PRO A 111 7.40 -5.26 -13.53
CA PRO A 111 7.61 -5.48 -14.96
C PRO A 111 7.30 -4.23 -15.78
N PRO A 112 8.06 -3.99 -16.88
CA PRO A 112 7.76 -2.91 -17.81
C PRO A 112 6.31 -2.99 -18.29
N GLY A 113 5.60 -1.86 -18.27
CA GLY A 113 4.19 -1.79 -18.65
C GLY A 113 3.19 -2.01 -17.51
N PHE A 114 3.62 -2.38 -16.30
CA PHE A 114 2.72 -2.47 -15.15
C PHE A 114 1.93 -1.16 -14.93
N ALA A 115 2.64 -0.03 -14.86
CA ALA A 115 2.02 1.29 -14.74
C ALA A 115 1.53 1.89 -16.08
N GLY A 116 1.94 1.30 -17.22
CA GLY A 116 1.67 1.81 -18.57
C GLY A 116 0.48 1.15 -19.28
N ALA A 117 -0.16 0.15 -18.68
CA ALA A 117 -1.33 -0.53 -19.25
C ALA A 117 -2.66 0.21 -19.03
N ALA A 118 -2.63 1.42 -18.46
CA ALA A 118 -3.77 2.33 -18.44
C ALA A 118 -3.68 3.23 -19.69
N GLN A 119 -4.33 2.79 -20.77
CA GLN A 119 -4.64 3.64 -21.93
C GLN A 119 -5.71 4.68 -21.54
#